data_AF-A0AA87FGW7-F1
#
_entry.id   AF-A0AA87FGW7-F1
#
_cell.length_a   1.000
_cell.length_b   1.000
_cell.length_c   1.000
_cell.angle_alpha   90.00
_cell.angle_beta   90.00
_cell.angle_gamma   90.00
#
_symmetry.space_group_name_H-M   'P 1'
#
loop_
_entity.id
_entity.type
_entity.pdbx_description
1 polymer ?
#
loop_
_entity_poly.entity_id
_entity_poly.type
_entity_poly.pdbx_seq_one_letter_code
_entity_poly.pdbx_strand_id
1 'polypeptide(L)'
;MELRGKQKRFLRSEAHHLTPIFQIGKGGLNEAMINQIEEALEKRELIKVSLLQNTDEVAEDAATAISEAIQCEVVQIIGRVIVLFKPSTKEKYKKISVNVRSL
;
A
#
# COMPACT_ATOMS: atom_id res chain seq x y z
N MET A 1 -11.77 0.21 5.36
CA MET A 1 -11.76 -0.13 6.81
C MET A 1 -10.90 0.91 7.49
N GLU A 2 -11.50 1.83 8.24
CA GLU A 2 -10.71 2.90 8.85
C GLU A 2 -9.69 2.36 9.88
N LEU A 3 -8.40 2.55 9.59
CA LEU A 3 -7.30 2.06 10.44
C LEU A 3 -7.13 2.92 11.70
N ARG A 4 -7.26 2.29 12.88
CA ARG A 4 -7.05 2.95 14.18
C ARG A 4 -5.57 3.24 14.45
N GLY A 5 -5.27 4.15 15.38
CA GLY A 5 -3.90 4.55 15.70
C GLY A 5 -2.94 3.40 16.06
N LYS A 6 -3.40 2.43 16.88
CA LYS A 6 -2.62 1.23 17.22
C LYS A 6 -2.35 0.35 16.00
N GLN A 7 -3.36 0.16 15.15
CA GLN A 7 -3.27 -0.62 13.91
C GLN A 7 -2.30 0.03 12.92
N LYS A 8 -2.39 1.35 12.71
CA LYS A 8 -1.42 2.10 11.89
C LYS A 8 0.00 1.95 12.44
N ARG A 9 0.21 2.04 13.76
CA ARG A 9 1.55 1.87 14.35
C ARG A 9 2.13 0.48 14.10
N PHE A 10 1.33 -0.56 14.26
CA PHE A 10 1.72 -1.94 13.94
C PHE A 10 2.11 -2.08 12.46
N LEU A 11 1.24 -1.62 11.55
CA LEU A 11 1.49 -1.69 10.11
C LEU A 11 2.74 -0.91 9.68
N ARG A 12 3.03 0.24 10.31
CA ARG A 12 4.28 0.97 10.06
C ARG A 12 5.52 0.18 10.49
N SER A 13 5.45 -0.51 11.62
CA SER A 13 6.54 -1.37 12.11
C SER A 13 6.81 -2.53 11.16
N GLU A 14 5.75 -3.19 10.69
CA GLU A 14 5.86 -4.25 9.69
C GLU A 14 6.41 -3.70 8.38
N ALA A 15 5.88 -2.57 7.92
CA ALA A 15 6.31 -1.94 6.68
C ALA A 15 7.77 -1.50 6.72
N HIS A 16 8.32 -1.11 7.87
CA HIS A 16 9.71 -0.65 7.99
C HIS A 16 10.72 -1.61 7.32
N HIS A 17 10.53 -2.91 7.49
CA HIS A 17 11.40 -3.96 6.96
C HIS A 17 11.16 -4.29 5.47
N LEU A 18 10.10 -3.76 4.87
CA LEU A 18 9.76 -4.02 3.47
C LEU A 18 10.52 -3.07 2.53
N THR A 19 10.92 -3.60 1.38
CA THR A 19 11.39 -2.80 0.25
C THR A 19 10.22 -2.46 -0.67
N PRO A 20 10.17 -1.26 -1.29
CA PRO A 20 9.22 -0.98 -2.36
C PRO A 20 9.33 -2.00 -3.48
N ILE A 21 8.19 -2.57 -3.88
CA ILE A 21 8.12 -3.56 -4.97
C ILE A 21 7.53 -2.97 -6.25
N PHE A 22 6.96 -1.77 -6.16
CA PHE A 22 6.46 -1.00 -7.30
C PHE A 22 7.11 0.37 -7.35
N GLN A 23 7.32 0.88 -8.57
CA GLN A 23 7.91 2.19 -8.82
C GLN A 23 7.09 2.96 -9.84
N ILE A 24 6.62 4.16 -9.46
CA ILE A 24 5.92 5.10 -10.35
C ILE A 24 6.96 6.02 -10.98
N GLY A 25 7.09 5.96 -12.31
CA GLY A 25 8.08 6.74 -13.07
C GLY A 25 7.44 7.78 -13.99
N LYS A 26 8.14 8.16 -15.07
CA LYS A 26 7.65 9.12 -16.08
C LYS A 26 6.28 8.80 -16.69
N GLY A 27 5.90 7.52 -16.75
CA GLY A 27 4.60 7.09 -17.26
C GLY A 27 3.43 7.31 -16.29
N GLY A 28 3.70 7.86 -15.10
CA GLY A 28 2.70 8.12 -14.07
C GLY A 28 2.07 6.85 -13.51
N LEU A 29 0.97 7.04 -12.78
CA LEU A 29 0.11 5.95 -12.35
C LEU A 29 -0.86 5.58 -13.49
N ASN A 30 -1.04 4.29 -13.76
CA ASN A 30 -1.96 3.80 -14.78
C ASN A 30 -2.75 2.57 -14.30
N GLU A 31 -3.82 2.23 -15.03
CA GLU A 31 -4.72 1.11 -14.67
C GLU A 31 -3.97 -0.23 -14.56
N ALA A 32 -3.04 -0.50 -15.47
CA ALA A 32 -2.25 -1.73 -15.44
C ALA A 32 -1.43 -1.86 -14.14
N MET A 33 -0.84 -0.75 -13.69
CA MET A 33 -0.11 -0.70 -12.42
C MET A 33 -1.04 -0.85 -11.23
N ILE A 34 -2.21 -0.21 -11.25
CA ILE A 34 -3.23 -0.34 -10.19
C ILE A 34 -3.67 -1.81 -10.05
N ASN A 35 -3.94 -2.50 -11.15
CA ASN A 35 -4.30 -3.92 -11.14
C ASN A 35 -3.18 -4.80 -10.55
N GLN A 36 -1.93 -4.53 -10.91
CA GLN A 36 -0.78 -5.27 -10.35
C GLN A 36 -0.59 -4.99 -8.85
N ILE A 37 -0.80 -3.76 -8.42
CA ILE A 37 -0.77 -3.35 -7.00
C ILE A 37 -1.86 -4.11 -6.23
N GLU A 38 -3.08 -4.20 -6.77
CA GLU A 38 -4.17 -4.96 -6.15
C GLU A 38 -3.81 -6.45 -6.00
N GLU A 39 -3.31 -7.09 -7.06
CA GLU A 39 -2.90 -8.49 -7.00
C GLU A 39 -1.78 -8.74 -5.99
N ALA A 40 -0.84 -7.81 -5.88
CA ALA A 40 0.24 -7.89 -4.92
C ALA A 40 -0.27 -7.71 -3.49
N LEU A 41 -1.19 -6.77 -3.25
CA LEU A 41 -1.86 -6.59 -1.98
C LEU A 41 -2.65 -7.83 -1.58
N GLU A 42 -3.36 -8.49 -2.50
CA GLU A 42 -4.08 -9.73 -2.20
C GLU A 42 -3.16 -10.86 -1.71
N LYS A 43 -1.90 -10.88 -2.15
CA LYS A 43 -0.91 -11.91 -1.75
C LYS A 43 -0.09 -11.55 -0.52
N ARG A 44 0.11 -10.25 -0.26
CA ARG A 44 1.06 -9.75 0.75
C ARG A 44 0.41 -8.93 1.87
N GLU A 45 -0.81 -8.46 1.64
CA GLU A 45 -1.61 -7.56 2.48
C GLU A 45 -1.01 -6.17 2.74
N LEU A 46 0.31 -6.05 2.76
CA LEU A 46 1.06 -4.83 3.03
C LEU A 46 2.19 -4.69 1.99
N ILE A 47 2.23 -3.56 1.30
CA ILE A 47 3.26 -3.28 0.29
C ILE A 47 3.76 -1.84 0.38
N LYS A 48 4.91 -1.61 -0.24
CA LYS A 48 5.46 -0.27 -0.49
C LYS A 48 5.51 0.02 -1.98
N VAL A 49 5.11 1.23 -2.34
CA VAL A 49 5.20 1.79 -3.69
C VAL A 49 6.07 3.03 -3.60
N SER A 50 7.07 3.19 -4.47
CA SER A 50 7.92 4.38 -4.48
C SER A 50 7.73 5.20 -5.75
N LEU A 51 7.85 6.52 -5.65
CA LEU A 51 7.83 7.42 -6.80
C LEU A 51 9.27 7.78 -7.18
N LEU A 52 9.64 7.56 -8.44
CA LEU A 52 10.94 7.95 -8.99
C LEU A 52 11.03 9.48 -9.11
N GLN A 53 12.23 10.07 -9.08
CA GLN A 53 12.38 11.53 -9.13
C GLN A 53 11.90 12.17 -10.44
N ASN A 54 11.72 11.37 -11.49
CA ASN A 54 11.36 11.82 -12.83
C ASN A 54 9.86 11.72 -13.12
N THR A 55 9.04 11.41 -12.13
CA THR A 55 7.58 11.43 -12.28
C THR A 55 7.04 12.78 -11.82
N ASP A 56 6.02 13.25 -12.53
CA ASP A 56 5.27 14.45 -12.17
C ASP A 56 4.20 14.16 -11.09
N GLU A 57 4.02 12.88 -10.74
CA GLU A 57 3.10 12.43 -9.70
C GLU A 57 3.53 12.89 -8.30
N VAL A 58 2.55 13.32 -7.52
CA VAL A 58 2.69 13.60 -6.09
C VAL A 58 2.32 12.34 -5.31
N ALA A 59 3.10 12.01 -4.27
CA ALA A 59 2.89 10.77 -3.52
C ALA A 59 1.51 10.71 -2.84
N GLU A 60 0.97 11.85 -2.42
CA GLU A 60 -0.36 11.97 -1.82
C GLU A 60 -1.48 11.72 -2.84
N ASP A 61 -1.37 12.32 -4.03
CA ASP A 61 -2.34 12.13 -5.11
C ASP A 61 -2.32 10.69 -5.61
N ALA A 62 -1.13 10.13 -5.86
CA ALA A 62 -0.97 8.74 -6.25
C ALA A 62 -1.51 7.77 -5.18
N ALA A 63 -1.25 8.04 -3.89
CA ALA A 63 -1.79 7.22 -2.81
C ALA A 63 -3.32 7.26 -2.77
N THR A 64 -3.92 8.44 -2.97
CA THR A 64 -5.37 8.64 -3.00
C THR A 64 -5.99 7.91 -4.19
N ALA A 65 -5.43 8.10 -5.39
CA ALA A 65 -5.90 7.43 -6.60
C ALA A 65 -5.87 5.89 -6.47
N ILE A 66 -4.78 5.33 -5.93
CA ILE A 66 -4.69 3.88 -5.67
C ILE A 66 -5.72 3.46 -4.61
N SER A 67 -5.83 4.20 -3.50
CA SER A 67 -6.77 3.92 -2.42
C SER A 67 -8.21 3.85 -2.91
N GLU A 68 -8.61 4.79 -3.75
CA GLU A 68 -9.96 4.86 -4.32
C GLU A 68 -10.20 3.75 -5.34
N ALA A 69 -9.25 3.51 -6.25
CA ALA A 69 -9.42 2.56 -7.34
C ALA A 69 -9.57 1.10 -6.83
N ILE A 70 -8.79 0.71 -5.82
CA ILE A 70 -8.75 -0.68 -5.34
C ILE A 70 -9.19 -0.82 -3.88
N GLN A 71 -9.77 0.22 -3.28
CA GLN A 71 -10.33 0.19 -1.92
C GLN A 71 -9.32 -0.31 -0.87
N CYS A 72 -8.07 0.14 -0.98
CA CYS A 72 -7.02 -0.12 0.01
C CYS A 72 -6.82 1.06 0.95
N GLU A 73 -6.15 0.82 2.09
CA GLU A 73 -5.88 1.83 3.11
C GLU A 73 -4.46 2.38 2.99
N VAL A 74 -4.31 3.70 3.02
CA VAL A 74 -3.01 4.36 3.10
C VAL A 74 -2.53 4.38 4.55
N VAL A 75 -1.50 3.60 4.85
CA VAL A 75 -0.94 3.47 6.21
C VAL A 75 -0.09 4.69 6.56
N GLN A 76 0.79 5.06 5.62
CA GLN A 76 1.75 6.16 5.77
C GLN A 76 2.32 6.53 4.40
N ILE A 77 2.69 7.81 4.24
CA ILE A 77 3.54 8.29 3.16
C ILE A 77 4.85 8.79 3.80
N ILE A 78 6.00 8.32 3.28
CA ILE A 78 7.34 8.63 3.77
C ILE A 78 8.14 9.19 2.60
N GLY A 79 8.17 10.52 2.47
CA GLY A 79 8.78 11.18 1.33
C GLY A 79 8.11 10.71 0.03
N ARG A 80 8.86 9.98 -0.80
CA ARG A 80 8.37 9.42 -2.08
C ARG A 80 7.93 7.97 -1.99
N VAL A 81 7.75 7.41 -0.78
CA VAL A 81 7.32 6.02 -0.58
C VAL A 81 5.95 5.99 0.09
N ILE A 82 5.02 5.27 -0.53
CA ILE A 82 3.67 5.05 -0.05
C ILE A 82 3.60 3.64 0.54
N VAL A 83 3.04 3.52 1.75
CA VAL A 83 2.74 2.25 2.40
C VAL A 83 1.23 1.99 2.30
N LEU A 84 0.87 0.89 1.65
CA LEU A 84 -0.52 0.52 1.39
C LEU A 84 -0.86 -0.80 2.08
N PHE A 85 -2.07 -0.89 2.62
CA PHE A 85 -2.59 -2.08 3.26
C PHE A 85 -3.99 -2.43 2.75
N LYS A 86 -4.22 -3.71 2.45
CA LYS A 86 -5.54 -4.27 2.14
C LYS A 86 -5.61 -5.69 2.68
N PRO A 87 -6.60 -6.03 3.53
CA PRO A 87 -6.79 -7.41 3.96
C PRO A 87 -7.01 -8.34 2.76
N SER A 88 -6.30 -9.47 2.72
CA SER A 88 -6.48 -10.47 1.68
C SER A 88 -7.88 -11.10 1.78
N THR A 89 -8.51 -11.40 0.65
CA THR A 89 -9.74 -12.20 0.61
C THR A 89 -9.45 -13.68 0.85
N LYS A 90 -8.30 -14.17 0.38
CA LYS A 90 -7.85 -15.56 0.49
C LYS A 90 -7.25 -15.85 1.86
N GLU A 91 -7.79 -16.85 2.55
CA GLU A 91 -7.37 -17.23 3.91
C GLU A 91 -5.88 -17.57 4.00
N LYS A 92 -5.31 -18.24 3.00
CA LYS A 92 -3.87 -18.58 2.95
C LYS A 92 -2.92 -17.38 3.04
N TYR A 93 -3.39 -16.18 2.68
CA TYR A 93 -2.59 -14.96 2.70
C TYR A 93 -2.97 -14.01 3.84
N LYS A 94 -3.99 -14.34 4.65
CA LYS A 94 -4.40 -13.55 5.82
C LYS A 94 -3.41 -13.78 6.97
N LYS A 95 -2.37 -12.97 7.06
CA LYS A 95 -1.37 -13.01 8.12
C LYS A 95 -1.32 -11.70 8.88
N ILE A 96 -1.17 -10.60 8.16
CA ILE A 96 -1.08 -9.26 8.73
C ILE A 96 -2.47 -8.80 9.18
N SER A 97 -3.51 -9.06 8.39
CA SER A 97 -4.89 -8.66 8.74
C SER A 97 -5.42 -9.33 10.01
N VAL A 98 -4.98 -10.55 10.32
CA VAL A 98 -5.33 -11.25 11.57
C VAL A 98 -4.78 -10.51 12.79
N ASN A 99 -3.49 -10.15 12.73
CA ASN A 99 -2.84 -9.39 13.81
C ASN A 99 -3.45 -7.99 13.96
N VAL A 100 -3.71 -7.30 12.85
CA VAL A 100 -4.36 -5.97 12.85
C VAL A 100 -5.74 -6.01 13.52
N ARG A 101 -6.54 -7.05 13.27
CA ARG A 101 -7.88 -7.20 13.89
C ARG A 101 -7.83 -7.46 15.40
N SER A 102 -6.71 -7.96 15.91
CA SER A 102 -6.52 -8.22 17.34
C SER A 102 -6.10 -6.99 18.16
N LEU A 103 -5.83 -5.86 17.48
CA LEU A 103 -5.35 -4.59 18.07
C LEU A 103 -6.44 -3.51 18.10
#